data_AF-A0A958BZE8-F1
#
_entry.id   AF-A0A958BZE8-F1
#
_cell.length_a   1.000
_cell.length_b   1.000
_cell.length_c   1.000
_cell.angle_alpha   90.00
_cell.angle_beta   90.00
_cell.angle_gamma   90.00
#
_symmetry.space_group_name_H-M   'P 1'
#
loop_
_entity.id
_entity.type
_entity.pdbx_description
1 polymer ?
#
loop_
_entity_poly.entity_id
_entity_poly.type
_entity_poly.pdbx_seq_one_letter_code
_entity_poly.pdbx_strand_id
1 'polypeptide(L)'
;MSAFLTLGRRYGYLCLLLLANLSLLLPPGHPLRISGAVLLIGLLPGWLWTARFVPTSSGISRWIIAAGLSYTITCLITLLLQYLPGPIPLWQMVTILNIIALLPFLGRSKAESQPTPSSLLPISIPLLLILVISLFLRTANLHYSEFQGDEALAMITAAEAIEGHEDALFLRSKGPAEVLLPMAAWRLTGAINETAARLPFTLAALAAIVTIYLIGHAVGGPRVGWLAAGFFAFNGFMVAFGRIVQYQALVVWFSALAFLMALEWQAHRQARLALLSGLFLGVGVLAHYDGILVLPAVV
;
A
#
# COMPACT_ATOMS: atom_id res chain seq x y z
N MET A 1 11.43 -18.15 -25.60
CA MET A 1 10.37 -17.12 -25.55
C MET A 1 10.02 -16.67 -24.12
N SER A 2 10.03 -17.55 -23.11
CA SER A 2 9.81 -17.19 -21.69
C SER A 2 10.88 -16.25 -21.12
N ALA A 3 12.16 -16.45 -21.44
CA ALA A 3 13.28 -15.63 -20.95
C ALA A 3 13.24 -14.17 -21.45
N PHE A 4 12.69 -13.91 -22.64
CA PHE A 4 12.56 -12.55 -23.19
C PHE A 4 11.43 -11.77 -22.51
N LEU A 5 10.33 -12.44 -22.16
CA LEU A 5 9.21 -11.86 -21.41
C LEU A 5 9.60 -11.53 -19.96
N THR A 6 10.47 -12.32 -19.34
CA THR A 6 11.02 -12.06 -18.01
C THR A 6 12.05 -10.93 -18.05
N LEU A 7 12.90 -10.86 -19.07
CA LEU A 7 13.83 -9.74 -19.28
C LEU A 7 13.08 -8.42 -19.50
N GLY A 8 12.07 -8.41 -20.38
CA GLY A 8 11.26 -7.23 -20.66
C GLY A 8 10.55 -6.69 -19.41
N ARG A 9 10.05 -7.57 -18.53
CA ARG A 9 9.48 -7.16 -17.24
C ARG A 9 10.51 -6.55 -16.29
N ARG A 10 11.72 -7.11 -16.24
CA ARG A 10 12.82 -6.59 -15.41
C ARG A 10 13.27 -5.21 -15.88
N TYR A 11 13.45 -5.01 -17.20
CA TYR A 11 13.79 -3.70 -17.75
C TYR A 11 12.65 -2.70 -17.58
N GLY A 12 11.39 -3.11 -17.81
CA GLY A 12 10.23 -2.26 -17.56
C GLY A 12 10.14 -1.78 -16.11
N TYR A 13 10.43 -2.67 -15.15
CA TYR A 13 10.51 -2.30 -13.73
C TYR A 13 11.63 -1.29 -13.46
N LEU A 14 12.84 -1.53 -13.98
CA LEU A 14 13.98 -0.61 -13.80
C LEU A 14 13.72 0.75 -14.44
N CYS A 15 13.11 0.78 -15.63
CA CYS A 15 12.68 2.01 -16.28
C CYS A 15 11.65 2.76 -15.43
N LEU A 16 10.66 2.07 -14.88
CA LEU A 16 9.64 2.71 -14.03
C LEU A 16 10.24 3.22 -12.72
N LEU A 17 11.15 2.46 -12.10
CA LEU A 17 11.89 2.88 -10.92
C LEU A 17 12.74 4.12 -11.20
N LEU A 18 13.46 4.13 -12.33
CA LEU A 18 14.24 5.29 -12.77
C LEU A 18 13.35 6.51 -13.00
N LEU A 19 12.23 6.36 -13.72
CA LEU A 19 11.26 7.43 -13.96
C LEU A 19 10.68 7.98 -12.66
N ALA A 20 10.33 7.11 -11.71
CA ALA A 20 9.84 7.53 -10.39
C ALA A 20 10.90 8.37 -9.65
N ASN A 21 12.17 7.96 -9.65
CA ASN A 21 13.26 8.72 -9.04
C ASN A 21 13.53 10.04 -9.77
N LEU A 22 13.57 10.05 -11.10
CA LEU A 22 13.75 11.27 -11.89
C LEU A 22 12.63 12.27 -11.65
N SER A 23 11.40 11.80 -11.46
CA SER A 23 10.27 12.67 -11.14
C SER A 23 10.39 13.35 -9.76
N LEU A 24 11.15 12.78 -8.81
CA LEU A 24 11.42 13.40 -7.51
C LEU A 24 12.34 14.63 -7.61
N LEU A 25 13.08 14.78 -8.72
CA LEU A 25 13.93 15.94 -8.98
C LEU A 25 13.11 17.17 -9.40
N LEU A 26 11.83 16.99 -9.76
CA LEU A 26 10.94 18.08 -10.12
C LEU A 26 10.59 18.94 -8.89
N PRO A 27 10.12 20.18 -9.12
CA PRO A 27 9.73 21.08 -8.02
C PRO A 27 8.73 20.44 -7.05
N PRO A 28 8.78 20.82 -5.76
CA PRO A 28 7.83 20.34 -4.76
C PRO A 28 6.38 20.51 -5.21
N GLY A 29 5.56 19.47 -5.01
CA GLY A 29 4.14 19.49 -5.36
C GLY A 29 3.82 19.34 -6.86
N HIS A 30 4.83 19.24 -7.73
CA HIS A 30 4.59 18.98 -9.16
C HIS A 30 3.86 17.63 -9.35
N PRO A 31 2.82 17.53 -10.20
CA PRO A 31 2.01 16.31 -10.34
C PRO A 31 2.81 15.04 -10.66
N LEU A 32 3.85 15.17 -11.50
CA LEU A 32 4.76 14.06 -11.81
C LEU A 32 5.58 13.62 -10.59
N ARG A 33 6.03 14.56 -9.74
CA ARG A 33 6.73 14.24 -8.49
C ARG A 33 5.81 13.50 -7.52
N ILE A 34 4.55 13.92 -7.43
CA ILE A 34 3.53 13.23 -6.63
C ILE A 34 3.33 11.81 -7.15
N SER A 35 3.23 11.64 -8.47
CA SER A 35 3.09 10.32 -9.09
C SER A 35 4.29 9.42 -8.81
N GLY A 36 5.52 9.92 -8.89
CA GLY A 36 6.72 9.17 -8.51
C GLY A 36 6.77 8.79 -7.04
N ALA A 37 6.42 9.72 -6.15
CA ALA A 37 6.32 9.47 -4.72
C ALA A 37 5.29 8.38 -4.42
N VAL A 38 4.11 8.44 -5.04
CA VAL A 38 3.05 7.42 -4.91
C VAL A 38 3.53 6.06 -5.41
N LEU A 39 4.25 6.00 -6.53
CA LEU A 39 4.81 4.74 -7.04
C LEU A 39 5.85 4.16 -6.07
N LEU A 40 6.73 4.99 -5.50
CA LEU A 40 7.74 4.56 -4.55
C LEU A 40 7.16 4.14 -3.20
N ILE A 41 6.11 4.79 -2.73
CA ILE A 41 5.43 4.41 -1.47
C ILE A 41 4.57 3.16 -1.70
N GLY A 42 3.83 3.15 -2.80
CA GLY A 42 2.64 2.32 -2.94
C GLY A 42 2.77 1.12 -3.85
N LEU A 43 3.86 0.96 -4.61
CA LEU A 43 3.95 -0.15 -5.57
C LEU A 43 5.36 -0.71 -5.83
N LEU A 44 6.33 0.16 -6.07
CA LEU A 44 7.63 -0.26 -6.59
C LEU A 44 8.43 -1.13 -5.61
N PRO A 45 8.55 -0.80 -4.31
CA PRO A 45 9.32 -1.62 -3.38
C PRO A 45 8.74 -3.01 -3.21
N GLY A 46 7.43 -3.21 -3.27
CA GLY A 46 6.79 -4.51 -3.06
C GLY A 46 6.66 -5.38 -4.31
N TRP A 47 6.68 -4.79 -5.51
CA TRP A 47 6.36 -5.51 -6.76
C TRP A 47 7.24 -6.74 -7.00
N LEU A 48 8.57 -6.58 -7.02
CA LEU A 48 9.46 -7.73 -7.27
C LEU A 48 9.46 -8.73 -6.11
N TRP A 49 9.22 -8.27 -4.89
CA TRP A 49 9.08 -9.16 -3.73
C TRP A 49 7.83 -10.04 -3.83
N THR A 50 6.71 -9.54 -4.37
CA THR A 50 5.52 -10.36 -4.62
C THR A 50 5.82 -11.54 -5.53
N ALA A 51 6.61 -11.33 -6.59
CA ALA A 51 7.01 -12.42 -7.48
C ALA A 51 7.86 -13.49 -6.78
N ARG A 52 8.54 -13.14 -5.68
CA ARG A 52 9.37 -14.06 -4.89
C ARG A 52 8.58 -14.79 -3.79
N PHE A 53 7.69 -14.08 -3.10
CA PHE A 53 6.89 -14.64 -2.02
C PHE A 53 5.66 -15.39 -2.51
N VAL A 54 4.99 -14.89 -3.54
CA VAL A 54 3.72 -15.44 -4.06
C VAL A 54 3.79 -15.61 -5.60
N PRO A 55 4.67 -16.51 -6.11
CA PRO A 55 4.89 -16.65 -7.55
C PRO A 55 3.64 -17.11 -8.32
N THR A 56 2.75 -17.83 -7.65
CA THR A 56 1.50 -18.36 -8.21
C THR A 56 0.39 -17.31 -8.33
N SER A 57 0.49 -16.19 -7.61
CA SER A 57 -0.50 -15.12 -7.71
C SER A 57 -0.49 -14.51 -9.12
N SER A 58 -1.65 -14.31 -9.72
CA SER A 58 -1.80 -13.72 -11.05
C SER A 58 -2.81 -12.57 -11.04
N GLY A 59 -2.81 -11.78 -12.11
CA GLY A 59 -3.78 -10.70 -12.32
C GLY A 59 -3.78 -9.66 -11.20
N ILE A 60 -4.98 -9.31 -10.75
CA ILE A 60 -5.22 -8.22 -9.80
C ILE A 60 -4.72 -8.54 -8.39
N SER A 61 -4.75 -9.81 -7.97
CA SER A 61 -4.25 -10.26 -6.66
C SER A 61 -2.76 -9.92 -6.48
N ARG A 62 -1.95 -10.17 -7.52
CA ARG A 62 -0.52 -9.84 -7.51
C ARG A 62 -0.26 -8.35 -7.27
N TRP A 63 -1.04 -7.48 -7.91
CA TRP A 63 -0.89 -6.03 -7.76
C TRP A 63 -1.29 -5.55 -6.37
N ILE A 64 -2.36 -6.12 -5.81
CA ILE A 64 -2.81 -5.79 -4.45
C ILE A 64 -1.81 -6.24 -3.38
N ILE A 65 -1.24 -7.45 -3.51
CA ILE A 65 -0.19 -7.93 -2.61
C ILE A 65 1.08 -7.07 -2.76
N ALA A 66 1.45 -6.69 -3.98
CA ALA A 66 2.58 -5.78 -4.23
C ALA A 66 2.37 -4.41 -3.57
N ALA A 67 1.16 -3.87 -3.64
CA ALA A 67 0.83 -2.60 -2.99
C ALA A 67 0.89 -2.73 -1.46
N GLY A 68 0.30 -3.78 -0.88
CA GLY A 68 0.37 -4.06 0.56
C GLY A 68 1.80 -4.22 1.07
N LEU A 69 2.65 -4.93 0.32
CA LEU A 69 4.08 -5.06 0.63
C LEU A 69 4.81 -3.71 0.53
N SER A 70 4.50 -2.87 -0.45
CA SER A 70 5.12 -1.55 -0.61
C SER A 70 4.76 -0.62 0.55
N TYR A 71 3.49 -0.60 0.95
CA TYR A 71 3.05 0.14 2.13
C TYR A 71 3.72 -0.39 3.40
N THR A 72 3.79 -1.71 3.57
CA THR A 72 4.50 -2.34 4.70
C THR A 72 5.95 -1.88 4.76
N ILE A 73 6.67 -1.99 3.64
CA ILE A 73 8.08 -1.57 3.53
C ILE A 73 8.22 -0.10 3.85
N THR A 74 7.37 0.76 3.29
CA THR A 74 7.41 2.21 3.53
C THR A 74 7.17 2.52 5.00
N CYS A 75 6.14 1.96 5.63
CA CYS A 75 5.88 2.15 7.06
C CYS A 75 7.09 1.77 7.91
N LEU A 76 7.68 0.59 7.66
CA LEU A 76 8.82 0.10 8.44
C LEU A 76 10.08 0.93 8.22
N ILE A 77 10.35 1.39 6.99
CA ILE A 77 11.49 2.26 6.70
C ILE A 77 11.31 3.62 7.37
N THR A 78 10.13 4.23 7.24
CA THR A 78 9.88 5.54 7.87
C THR A 78 9.98 5.43 9.38
N LEU A 79 9.49 4.34 9.97
CA LEU A 79 9.62 4.09 11.39
C LEU A 79 11.08 3.94 11.81
N LEU A 80 11.87 3.16 11.04
CA LEU A 80 13.29 2.97 11.29
C LEU A 80 14.06 4.30 11.21
N LEU A 81 13.75 5.12 10.21
CA LEU A 81 14.39 6.43 10.03
C LEU A 81 14.03 7.40 11.14
N GLN A 82 12.80 7.36 11.65
CA GLN A 82 12.38 8.21 12.78
C GLN A 82 13.12 7.88 14.08
N TYR A 83 13.59 6.64 14.25
CA TYR A 83 14.41 6.27 15.40
C TYR A 83 15.89 6.65 15.25
N LEU A 84 16.30 7.19 14.09
CA LEU A 84 17.63 7.77 13.94
C LEU A 84 17.60 9.23 14.41
N PRO A 85 18.65 9.71 15.11
CA PRO A 85 18.67 11.06 15.62
C PRO A 85 18.70 12.09 14.49
N GLY A 86 17.91 13.16 14.65
CA GLY A 86 17.84 14.29 13.73
C GLY A 86 16.74 14.20 12.66
N PRO A 87 16.69 15.17 11.73
CA PRO A 87 15.63 15.26 10.74
C PRO A 87 15.75 14.15 9.70
N ILE A 88 14.63 13.59 9.24
CA ILE A 88 14.61 12.55 8.21
C ILE A 88 14.98 13.18 6.85
N PRO A 89 16.17 12.95 6.28
CA PRO A 89 16.54 13.56 5.02
C PRO A 89 15.95 12.78 3.83
N LEU A 90 15.55 13.52 2.79
CA LEU A 90 14.94 12.93 1.58
C LEU A 90 15.82 11.82 0.97
N TRP A 91 17.13 12.06 0.92
CA TRP A 91 18.07 11.14 0.30
C TRP A 91 18.15 9.79 1.04
N GLN A 92 18.03 9.76 2.38
CA GLN A 92 18.05 8.49 3.14
C GLN A 92 16.82 7.65 2.78
N MET A 93 15.64 8.27 2.80
CA MET A 93 14.39 7.60 2.49
C MET A 93 14.38 7.04 1.07
N VAL A 94 14.77 7.85 0.08
CA VAL A 94 14.88 7.43 -1.32
C VAL A 94 15.92 6.31 -1.48
N THR A 95 17.09 6.44 -0.84
CA THR A 95 18.16 5.44 -0.95
C THR A 95 17.71 4.08 -0.41
N ILE A 96 17.12 4.04 0.78
CA ILE A 96 16.68 2.78 1.42
C ILE A 96 15.54 2.15 0.61
N LEU A 97 14.56 2.93 0.16
CA LEU A 97 13.47 2.43 -0.70
C LEU A 97 14.01 1.81 -1.99
N ASN A 98 14.97 2.46 -2.64
CA ASN A 98 15.61 1.94 -3.86
C ASN A 98 16.43 0.67 -3.59
N ILE A 99 17.19 0.62 -2.48
CA ILE A 99 17.96 -0.57 -2.09
C ILE A 99 17.01 -1.76 -1.91
N ILE A 100 15.90 -1.58 -1.18
CA ILE A 100 14.92 -2.64 -0.93
C ILE A 100 14.18 -3.03 -2.22
N ALA A 101 13.86 -2.07 -3.08
CA ALA A 101 13.26 -2.29 -4.39
C ALA A 101 14.18 -3.12 -5.32
N LEU A 102 15.50 -2.91 -5.24
CA LEU A 102 16.49 -3.59 -6.08
C LEU A 102 17.01 -4.92 -5.49
N LEU A 103 16.85 -5.12 -4.18
CA LEU A 103 17.31 -6.32 -3.47
C LEU A 103 16.86 -7.65 -4.11
N PRO A 104 15.61 -7.80 -4.62
CA PRO A 104 15.18 -9.01 -5.32
C PRO A 104 16.03 -9.42 -6.52
N PHE A 105 16.77 -8.48 -7.15
CA PHE A 105 17.66 -8.79 -8.28
C PHE A 105 18.93 -9.55 -7.86
N LEU A 106 19.38 -9.41 -6.62
CA LEU A 106 20.62 -10.03 -6.13
C LEU A 106 20.47 -11.54 -5.93
N GLY A 107 19.26 -12.05 -5.73
CA GLY A 107 19.02 -13.47 -5.51
C GLY A 107 18.44 -14.15 -6.74
N ARG A 108 19.12 -15.18 -7.27
CA ARG A 108 18.53 -16.07 -8.29
C ARG A 108 17.22 -16.68 -7.79
N SER A 109 16.09 -16.22 -8.32
CA SER A 109 14.80 -16.83 -8.03
C SER A 109 14.63 -18.07 -8.90
N LYS A 110 14.62 -19.26 -8.29
CA LYS A 110 14.20 -20.51 -8.96
C LYS A 110 12.74 -20.46 -9.44
N ALA A 111 11.95 -19.48 -9.00
CA ALA A 111 10.53 -19.35 -9.34
C ALA A 111 10.27 -18.75 -10.75
N GLU A 112 11.32 -18.45 -11.52
CA GLU A 112 11.21 -17.78 -12.82
C GLU A 112 10.86 -18.72 -13.99
N SER A 113 10.76 -20.03 -13.75
CA SER A 113 10.60 -21.06 -14.78
C SER A 113 9.18 -21.57 -15.01
N GLN A 114 8.17 -21.13 -14.25
CA GLN A 114 6.79 -21.50 -14.57
C GLN A 114 6.06 -20.34 -15.24
N PRO A 115 5.65 -20.48 -16.52
CA PRO A 115 4.75 -19.54 -17.14
C PRO A 115 3.42 -19.63 -16.41
N THR A 116 3.16 -18.70 -15.48
CA THR A 116 1.81 -18.49 -14.98
C THR A 116 0.94 -18.10 -16.18
N PRO A 117 -0.16 -18.82 -16.49
CA PRO A 117 -1.08 -18.36 -17.50
C PRO A 117 -1.48 -16.93 -17.16
N SER A 118 -1.26 -16.03 -18.11
CA SER A 118 -1.62 -14.62 -18.04
C SER A 118 -3.13 -14.45 -18.20
N SER A 119 -3.93 -15.22 -17.48
CA SER A 119 -5.31 -14.82 -17.23
C SER A 119 -5.23 -13.68 -16.23
N LEU A 120 -5.11 -12.46 -16.75
CA LEU A 120 -5.77 -11.34 -16.08
C LEU A 120 -7.19 -11.87 -15.82
N LEU A 121 -7.58 -12.03 -14.55
CA LEU A 121 -9.02 -12.15 -14.27
C LEU A 121 -9.64 -10.96 -15.00
N PRO A 122 -10.48 -11.18 -16.03
CA PRO A 122 -11.03 -10.08 -16.78
C PRO A 122 -11.72 -9.21 -15.75
N ILE A 123 -11.28 -7.95 -15.63
CA ILE A 123 -11.96 -7.00 -14.76
C ILE A 123 -13.38 -6.97 -15.30
N SER A 124 -14.29 -7.55 -14.53
CA SER A 124 -15.67 -7.64 -14.95
C SER A 124 -16.22 -6.22 -15.04
N ILE A 125 -17.10 -5.97 -16.01
CA ILE A 125 -17.74 -4.65 -16.17
C ILE A 125 -18.30 -4.14 -14.83
N PRO A 126 -18.94 -4.97 -13.98
CA PRO A 126 -19.38 -4.55 -12.65
C PRO A 126 -18.24 -4.06 -11.75
N LEU A 127 -17.11 -4.79 -11.70
CA LEU A 127 -15.97 -4.39 -10.88
C LEU A 127 -15.36 -3.09 -11.40
N LEU A 128 -15.24 -2.93 -12.72
CA LEU A 128 -14.75 -1.69 -13.33
C LEU A 128 -15.64 -0.51 -12.95
N LEU A 129 -16.97 -0.67 -13.05
CA LEU A 129 -17.93 0.38 -12.69
C LEU A 129 -17.82 0.74 -11.20
N ILE A 130 -17.74 -0.25 -10.31
CA ILE A 130 -17.54 -0.04 -8.87
C ILE A 130 -16.26 0.76 -8.63
N LEU A 131 -15.14 0.39 -9.27
CA LEU A 131 -13.86 1.07 -9.08
C LEU A 131 -13.87 2.49 -9.63
N VAL A 132 -14.48 2.74 -10.79
CA VAL A 132 -14.58 4.08 -11.39
C VAL A 132 -15.41 5.01 -10.50
N ILE A 133 -16.58 4.56 -10.04
CA ILE A 133 -17.43 5.35 -9.13
C ILE A 133 -16.70 5.56 -7.80
N SER A 134 -16.07 4.52 -7.26
CA SER A 134 -15.33 4.61 -5.99
C SER A 134 -14.16 5.56 -6.05
N LEU A 135 -13.43 5.58 -7.17
CA LEU A 135 -12.35 6.51 -7.44
C LEU A 135 -12.90 7.94 -7.40
N PHE A 136 -13.94 8.23 -8.18
CA PHE A 136 -14.58 9.54 -8.19
C PHE A 136 -15.02 9.98 -6.78
N LEU A 137 -15.75 9.12 -6.06
CA LEU A 137 -16.25 9.43 -4.72
C LEU A 137 -15.13 9.71 -3.70
N ARG A 138 -13.92 9.16 -3.88
CA ARG A 138 -12.82 9.32 -2.93
C ARG A 138 -11.79 10.36 -3.34
N THR A 139 -11.65 10.68 -4.62
CA THR A 139 -10.65 11.66 -5.10
C THR A 139 -11.25 13.00 -5.50
N ALA A 140 -12.55 13.08 -5.78
CA ALA A 140 -13.18 14.35 -6.15
C ALA A 140 -12.98 15.38 -5.03
N ASN A 141 -12.36 16.52 -5.35
CA ASN A 141 -12.12 17.63 -4.43
C ASN A 141 -11.36 17.22 -3.15
N LEU A 142 -10.35 16.37 -3.26
CA LEU A 142 -9.56 15.90 -2.11
C LEU A 142 -8.81 17.04 -1.38
N HIS A 143 -8.57 18.17 -2.04
CA HIS A 143 -7.93 19.38 -1.50
C HIS A 143 -8.93 20.39 -0.91
N TYR A 144 -10.25 20.12 -0.95
CA TYR A 144 -11.23 21.16 -0.68
C TYR A 144 -11.28 21.59 0.80
N SER A 145 -11.19 20.63 1.72
CA SER A 145 -11.19 20.91 3.15
C SER A 145 -9.77 20.89 3.69
N GLU A 146 -9.42 21.89 4.51
CA GLU A 146 -8.24 21.87 5.38
C GLU A 146 -8.23 20.62 6.29
N PHE A 147 -7.11 20.36 6.96
CA PHE A 147 -7.01 19.29 7.93
C PHE A 147 -7.97 19.52 9.11
N GLN A 148 -8.73 18.50 9.49
CA GLN A 148 -9.77 18.62 10.53
C GLN A 148 -9.62 17.55 11.61
N GLY A 149 -9.90 17.94 12.86
CA GLY A 149 -9.92 17.03 14.01
C GLY A 149 -8.67 16.18 14.13
N ASP A 150 -8.84 14.86 14.17
CA ASP A 150 -7.77 13.89 14.34
C ASP A 150 -6.73 13.88 13.20
N GLU A 151 -7.13 14.25 11.98
CA GLU A 151 -6.22 14.33 10.84
C GLU A 151 -5.18 15.45 11.05
N ALA A 152 -5.60 16.60 11.58
CA ALA A 152 -4.69 17.70 11.89
C ALA A 152 -3.64 17.30 12.93
N LEU A 153 -4.05 16.57 13.97
CA LEU A 153 -3.12 16.05 14.98
C LEU A 153 -2.10 15.07 14.39
N ALA A 154 -2.55 14.17 13.50
CA ALA A 154 -1.63 13.27 12.79
C ALA A 154 -0.62 14.06 11.93
N MET A 155 -1.07 15.16 11.32
CA MET A 155 -0.25 15.99 10.43
C MET A 155 0.75 16.87 11.17
N ILE A 156 0.37 17.41 12.33
CA ILE A 156 1.32 18.09 13.23
C ILE A 156 2.41 17.11 13.68
N THR A 157 2.02 15.91 14.12
CA THR A 157 2.98 14.87 14.52
C THR A 157 3.93 14.50 13.37
N ALA A 158 3.41 14.41 12.14
CA ALA A 158 4.24 14.13 10.96
C ALA A 158 5.24 15.25 10.68
N ALA A 159 4.84 16.51 10.85
CA ALA A 159 5.72 17.66 10.67
C ALA A 159 6.83 17.68 11.73
N GLU A 160 6.48 17.53 13.01
CA GLU A 160 7.44 17.48 14.12
C GLU A 160 8.50 16.38 13.93
N ALA A 161 8.05 15.19 13.51
CA ALA A 161 8.93 14.06 13.19
C ALA A 161 9.88 14.36 12.00
N ILE A 162 9.39 14.99 10.93
CA ILE A 162 10.22 15.40 9.79
C ILE A 162 11.29 16.41 10.20
N GLU A 163 10.95 17.32 11.12
CA GLU A 163 11.87 18.31 11.68
C GLU A 163 12.92 17.70 12.62
N GLY A 164 12.72 16.45 13.05
CA GLY A 164 13.67 15.70 13.86
C GLY A 164 13.34 15.65 15.36
N HIS A 165 12.08 15.94 15.74
CA HIS A 165 11.63 15.72 17.11
C HIS A 165 11.45 14.22 17.36
N GLU A 166 12.32 13.65 18.18
CA GLU A 166 12.42 12.20 18.41
C GLU A 166 11.20 11.63 19.16
N ASP A 167 10.58 12.45 20.00
CA ASP A 167 9.44 12.10 20.87
C ASP A 167 8.07 12.24 20.19
N ALA A 168 8.00 12.83 18.99
CA ALA A 168 6.75 13.11 18.29
C ALA A 168 5.84 11.87 18.15
N LEU A 169 6.40 10.72 17.73
CA LEU A 169 5.63 9.47 17.63
C LEU A 169 5.31 8.84 18.99
N PHE A 170 6.15 9.06 20.01
CA PHE A 170 5.99 8.46 21.33
C PHE A 170 4.88 9.13 22.15
N LEU A 171 4.69 10.44 21.97
CA LEU A 171 3.68 11.22 22.68
C LEU A 171 2.25 11.00 22.14
N ARG A 172 2.10 10.26 21.03
CA ARG A 172 0.81 10.03 20.39
C ARG A 172 0.14 8.76 20.91
N SER A 173 -1.12 8.88 21.32
CA SER A 173 -1.93 7.77 21.87
C SER A 173 -2.49 6.77 20.82
N LYS A 174 -2.05 6.85 19.57
CA LYS A 174 -2.54 6.03 18.43
C LYS A 174 -1.37 5.38 17.71
N GLY A 175 -1.63 4.29 16.98
CA GLY A 175 -0.60 3.55 16.25
C GLY A 175 0.21 4.44 15.28
N PRO A 176 1.53 4.24 15.18
CA PRO A 176 2.40 5.14 14.42
C PRO A 176 2.15 5.08 12.91
N ALA A 177 1.62 3.97 12.34
CA ALA A 177 1.49 3.84 10.88
C ALA A 177 0.58 4.90 10.24
N GLU A 178 -0.36 5.46 11.00
CA GLU A 178 -1.18 6.60 10.57
C GLU A 178 -0.34 7.85 10.25
N VAL A 179 0.76 8.06 10.97
CA VAL A 179 1.65 9.22 10.78
C VAL A 179 2.77 8.89 9.80
N LEU A 180 3.26 7.64 9.79
CA LEU A 180 4.41 7.23 8.99
C LEU A 180 4.18 7.32 7.46
N LEU A 181 3.00 6.96 6.97
CA LEU A 181 2.68 7.07 5.53
C LEU A 181 2.56 8.51 5.02
N PRO A 182 1.82 9.42 5.67
CA PRO A 182 1.74 10.80 5.22
C PRO A 182 3.07 11.54 5.43
N MET A 183 3.84 11.19 6.46
CA MET A 183 5.22 11.65 6.64
C MET A 183 6.09 11.28 5.43
N ALA A 184 6.05 10.01 5.03
CA ALA A 184 6.69 9.52 3.81
C ALA A 184 6.22 10.29 2.55
N ALA A 185 4.91 10.52 2.42
CA ALA A 185 4.33 11.24 1.30
C ALA A 185 4.85 12.68 1.22
N TRP A 186 4.70 13.48 2.29
CA TRP A 186 5.22 14.85 2.34
C TRP A 186 6.71 14.91 2.10
N ARG A 187 7.49 13.96 2.63
CA ARG A 187 8.92 13.97 2.44
C ARG A 187 9.30 13.78 0.98
N LEU A 188 8.70 12.79 0.30
CA LEU A 188 8.98 12.50 -1.10
C LEU A 188 8.40 13.57 -2.05
N THR A 189 7.17 14.02 -1.83
CA THR A 189 6.53 15.05 -2.67
C THR A 189 7.15 16.43 -2.48
N GLY A 190 7.77 16.67 -1.32
CA GLY A 190 8.24 17.98 -0.87
C GLY A 190 7.11 18.98 -0.61
N ALA A 191 5.85 18.55 -0.71
CA ALA A 191 4.67 19.40 -0.58
C ALA A 191 3.88 19.01 0.67
N ILE A 192 3.81 19.95 1.61
CA ILE A 192 2.98 19.86 2.80
C ILE A 192 1.60 20.40 2.43
N ASN A 193 0.75 19.52 1.92
CA ASN A 193 -0.64 19.82 1.60
C ASN A 193 -1.54 18.59 1.80
N GLU A 194 -2.84 18.83 1.75
CA GLU A 194 -3.90 17.87 2.06
C GLU A 194 -3.92 16.74 1.05
N THR A 195 -3.74 17.07 -0.24
CA THR A 195 -3.78 16.06 -1.31
C THR A 195 -2.65 15.06 -1.14
N ALA A 196 -1.42 15.53 -0.91
CA ALA A 196 -0.27 14.66 -0.72
C ALA A 196 -0.42 13.77 0.52
N ALA A 197 -1.00 14.31 1.61
CA ALA A 197 -1.21 13.56 2.84
C ALA A 197 -2.32 12.50 2.71
N ARG A 198 -3.45 12.84 2.07
CA ARG A 198 -4.64 11.99 1.95
C ARG A 198 -4.50 10.90 0.89
N LEU A 199 -3.74 11.17 -0.18
CA LEU A 199 -3.64 10.27 -1.33
C LEU A 199 -3.21 8.83 -0.97
N PRO A 200 -2.21 8.58 -0.09
CA PRO A 200 -1.90 7.23 0.37
C PRO A 200 -3.09 6.50 1.03
N PHE A 201 -3.94 7.20 1.78
CA PHE A 201 -5.10 6.61 2.44
C PHE A 201 -6.25 6.37 1.45
N THR A 202 -6.42 7.27 0.48
CA THR A 202 -7.36 7.06 -0.63
C THR A 202 -6.99 5.83 -1.45
N LEU A 203 -5.71 5.64 -1.76
CA LEU A 203 -5.23 4.47 -2.48
C LEU A 203 -5.38 3.19 -1.66
N ALA A 204 -5.12 3.25 -0.34
CA ALA A 204 -5.37 2.13 0.57
C ALA A 204 -6.86 1.75 0.61
N ALA A 205 -7.76 2.72 0.68
CA ALA A 205 -9.21 2.48 0.66
C ALA A 205 -9.68 1.88 -0.67
N LEU A 206 -9.13 2.32 -1.80
CA LEU A 206 -9.42 1.71 -3.11
C LEU A 206 -8.87 0.28 -3.21
N ALA A 207 -7.67 0.04 -2.68
CA ALA A 207 -7.09 -1.30 -2.64
C ALA A 207 -7.87 -2.23 -1.70
N ALA A 208 -8.48 -1.72 -0.62
CA ALA A 208 -9.37 -2.47 0.25
C ALA A 208 -10.59 -3.00 -0.52
N ILE A 209 -11.22 -2.20 -1.39
CA ILE A 209 -12.35 -2.62 -2.23
C ILE A 209 -11.97 -3.85 -3.07
N VAL A 210 -10.79 -3.80 -3.70
CA VAL A 210 -10.29 -4.90 -4.53
C VAL A 210 -9.95 -6.13 -3.67
N THR A 211 -9.38 -5.92 -2.49
CA THR A 211 -9.06 -7.01 -1.55
C THR A 211 -10.34 -7.74 -1.10
N ILE A 212 -11.40 -6.97 -0.80
CA ILE A 212 -12.71 -7.51 -0.43
C ILE A 212 -13.37 -8.24 -1.61
N TYR A 213 -13.25 -7.72 -2.83
CA TYR A 213 -13.65 -8.44 -4.04
C TYR A 213 -12.98 -9.81 -4.13
N LEU A 214 -11.66 -9.86 -3.92
CA LEU A 214 -10.88 -11.10 -3.98
C LEU A 214 -11.30 -12.11 -2.91
N ILE A 215 -11.52 -11.65 -1.67
CA ILE A 215 -12.03 -12.49 -0.57
C ILE A 215 -13.41 -13.05 -0.93
N GLY A 216 -14.34 -12.19 -1.34
CA GLY A 216 -15.70 -12.63 -1.70
C GLY A 216 -15.71 -13.58 -2.90
N HIS A 217 -14.82 -13.35 -3.86
CA HIS A 217 -14.63 -14.25 -5.00
C HIS A 217 -14.10 -15.63 -4.56
N ALA A 218 -13.13 -15.66 -3.63
CA ALA A 218 -12.56 -16.90 -3.12
C ALA A 218 -13.58 -17.71 -2.30
N VAL A 219 -14.40 -17.05 -1.49
CA VAL A 219 -15.36 -17.71 -0.59
C VAL A 219 -16.66 -18.13 -1.30
N GLY A 220 -17.20 -17.28 -2.17
CA GLY A 220 -18.55 -17.45 -2.74
C GLY A 220 -18.63 -17.25 -4.24
N GLY A 221 -17.50 -17.22 -4.94
CA GLY A 221 -17.43 -17.01 -6.39
C GLY A 221 -17.69 -15.56 -6.83
N PRO A 222 -17.74 -15.31 -8.15
CA PRO A 222 -17.71 -13.95 -8.71
C PRO A 222 -18.83 -13.04 -8.23
N ARG A 223 -20.04 -13.59 -8.03
CA ARG A 223 -21.22 -12.83 -7.60
C ARG A 223 -21.06 -12.25 -6.20
N VAL A 224 -20.60 -13.08 -5.26
CA VAL A 224 -20.34 -12.66 -3.89
C VAL A 224 -19.21 -11.62 -3.85
N GLY A 225 -18.18 -11.80 -4.68
CA GLY A 225 -17.08 -10.84 -4.81
C GLY A 225 -17.54 -9.42 -5.15
N TRP A 226 -18.30 -9.22 -6.25
CA TRP A 226 -18.70 -7.86 -6.62
C TRP A 226 -19.80 -7.29 -5.72
N LEU A 227 -20.67 -8.12 -5.13
CA LEU A 227 -21.64 -7.66 -4.13
C LEU A 227 -20.93 -7.15 -2.87
N ALA A 228 -19.98 -7.92 -2.33
CA ALA A 228 -19.18 -7.52 -1.17
C ALA A 228 -18.39 -6.23 -1.45
N ALA A 229 -17.72 -6.16 -2.61
CA ALA A 229 -16.99 -4.98 -3.02
C ALA A 229 -17.90 -3.76 -3.21
N GLY A 230 -19.10 -3.93 -3.80
CA GLY A 230 -20.07 -2.86 -3.99
C GLY A 230 -20.61 -2.31 -2.67
N PHE A 231 -21.03 -3.19 -1.74
CA PHE A 231 -21.50 -2.75 -0.42
C PHE A 231 -20.40 -2.01 0.36
N PHE A 232 -19.16 -2.49 0.27
CA PHE A 232 -18.03 -1.80 0.92
C PHE A 232 -17.69 -0.47 0.22
N ALA A 233 -17.64 -0.46 -1.11
CA ALA A 233 -17.30 0.71 -1.92
C ALA A 233 -18.21 1.91 -1.69
N PHE A 234 -19.51 1.65 -1.53
CA PHE A 234 -20.55 2.68 -1.40
C PHE A 234 -21.01 2.92 0.05
N ASN A 235 -20.38 2.26 1.02
CA ASN A 235 -20.61 2.56 2.42
C ASN A 235 -20.08 3.98 2.76
N GLY A 236 -20.95 4.86 3.26
CA GLY A 236 -20.61 6.26 3.53
C GLY A 236 -19.43 6.45 4.49
N PHE A 237 -19.31 5.60 5.53
CA PHE A 237 -18.16 5.63 6.43
C PHE A 237 -16.86 5.25 5.72
N MET A 238 -16.87 4.19 4.91
CA MET A 238 -15.68 3.76 4.15
C MET A 238 -15.31 4.73 3.03
N VAL A 239 -16.26 5.51 2.52
CA VAL A 239 -15.96 6.63 1.62
C VAL A 239 -15.29 7.76 2.41
N ALA A 240 -15.85 8.15 3.56
CA ALA A 240 -15.30 9.22 4.40
C ALA A 240 -13.87 8.89 4.85
N PHE A 241 -13.61 7.71 5.40
CA PHE A 241 -12.27 7.28 5.83
C PHE A 241 -11.27 7.15 4.68
N GLY A 242 -11.74 6.93 3.45
CA GLY A 242 -10.87 6.95 2.26
C GLY A 242 -10.52 8.36 1.77
N ARG A 243 -11.06 9.42 2.36
CA ARG A 243 -10.87 10.83 1.95
C ARG A 243 -10.05 11.66 2.92
N ILE A 244 -9.68 11.10 4.07
CA ILE A 244 -8.96 11.79 5.14
C ILE A 244 -7.80 10.93 5.62
N VAL A 245 -6.79 11.54 6.24
CA VAL A 245 -5.67 10.85 6.88
C VAL A 245 -6.17 10.21 8.17
N GLN A 246 -6.65 8.98 8.07
CA GLN A 246 -7.17 8.24 9.21
C GLN A 246 -6.78 6.76 9.14
N TYR A 247 -6.37 6.23 10.29
CA TYR A 247 -5.85 4.87 10.40
C TYR A 247 -6.84 3.79 9.94
N GLN A 248 -8.14 4.04 9.99
CA GLN A 248 -9.20 3.10 9.65
C GLN A 248 -9.02 2.53 8.24
N ALA A 249 -8.61 3.34 7.26
CA ALA A 249 -8.37 2.87 5.90
C ALA A 249 -7.24 1.83 5.83
N LEU A 250 -6.18 2.02 6.62
CA LEU A 250 -5.06 1.08 6.72
C LEU A 250 -5.48 -0.18 7.47
N VAL A 251 -6.11 -0.05 8.64
CA VAL A 251 -6.55 -1.18 9.46
C VAL A 251 -7.45 -2.10 8.65
N VAL A 252 -8.46 -1.55 7.97
CA VAL A 252 -9.38 -2.35 7.15
C VAL A 252 -8.65 -3.05 6.01
N TRP A 253 -7.80 -2.33 5.27
CA TRP A 253 -7.10 -2.93 4.14
C TRP A 253 -6.12 -4.02 4.58
N PHE A 254 -5.29 -3.77 5.58
CA PHE A 254 -4.29 -4.72 6.08
C PHE A 254 -4.93 -5.92 6.78
N SER A 255 -6.05 -5.73 7.49
CA SER A 255 -6.84 -6.85 8.04
C SER A 255 -7.42 -7.72 6.92
N ALA A 256 -7.97 -7.11 5.87
CA ALA A 256 -8.46 -7.84 4.71
C ALA A 256 -7.32 -8.56 3.97
N LEU A 257 -6.16 -7.94 3.81
CA LEU A 257 -4.98 -8.59 3.23
C LEU A 257 -4.49 -9.78 4.05
N ALA A 258 -4.43 -9.63 5.38
CA ALA A 258 -4.07 -10.71 6.28
C ALA A 258 -5.03 -11.91 6.13
N PHE A 259 -6.34 -11.64 6.09
CA PHE A 259 -7.35 -12.67 5.87
C PHE A 259 -7.25 -13.30 4.48
N LEU A 260 -7.05 -12.51 3.42
CA LEU A 260 -6.84 -13.04 2.07
C LEU A 260 -5.63 -13.98 2.02
N MET A 261 -4.51 -13.62 2.65
CA MET A 261 -3.32 -14.49 2.73
C MET A 261 -3.56 -15.74 3.58
N ALA A 262 -4.41 -15.67 4.61
CA ALA A 262 -4.81 -16.83 5.38
C ALA A 262 -5.65 -17.81 4.55
N LEU A 263 -6.60 -17.31 3.74
CA LEU A 263 -7.38 -18.13 2.82
C LEU A 263 -6.48 -18.84 1.78
N GLU A 264 -5.55 -18.08 1.19
CA GLU A 264 -4.55 -18.63 0.25
C GLU A 264 -3.65 -19.67 0.94
N TRP A 265 -3.25 -19.43 2.19
CA TRP A 265 -2.50 -20.40 2.99
C TRP A 265 -3.29 -21.67 3.26
N GLN A 266 -4.59 -21.58 3.58
CA GLN A 266 -5.42 -22.76 3.79
C GLN A 266 -5.54 -23.61 2.52
N ALA A 267 -5.63 -22.97 1.35
CA ALA A 267 -5.73 -23.64 0.05
C ALA A 267 -4.41 -24.28 -0.39
N HIS A 268 -3.27 -23.61 -0.20
CA HIS A 268 -1.98 -24.03 -0.76
C HIS A 268 -0.96 -24.56 0.26
N ARG A 269 -1.20 -24.37 1.56
CA ARG A 269 -0.36 -24.82 2.69
C ARG A 269 1.10 -24.37 2.63
N GLN A 270 1.36 -23.21 2.03
CA GLN A 270 2.71 -22.64 1.92
C GLN A 270 3.02 -21.71 3.10
N ALA A 271 4.11 -21.97 3.84
CA ALA A 271 4.52 -21.17 5.00
C ALA A 271 4.72 -19.67 4.68
N ARG A 272 5.10 -19.33 3.45
CA ARG A 272 5.26 -17.92 3.01
C ARG A 272 3.95 -17.14 3.06
N LEU A 273 2.82 -17.79 2.80
CA LEU A 273 1.50 -17.14 2.84
C LEU A 273 1.08 -16.86 4.29
N ALA A 274 1.34 -17.80 5.21
CA ALA A 274 1.15 -17.57 6.63
C ALA A 274 2.04 -16.43 7.15
N LEU A 275 3.30 -16.37 6.71
CA LEU A 275 4.21 -15.27 7.05
C LEU A 275 3.69 -13.92 6.53
N LEU A 276 3.20 -13.85 5.30
CA LEU A 276 2.60 -12.63 4.75
C LEU A 276 1.32 -12.24 5.49
N SER A 277 0.50 -13.22 5.87
CA SER A 277 -0.70 -12.98 6.68
C SER A 277 -0.34 -12.34 8.01
N GLY A 278 0.62 -12.91 8.74
CA GLY A 278 1.13 -12.35 9.99
C GLY A 278 1.81 -10.98 9.82
N LEU A 279 2.53 -10.76 8.72
CA LEU A 279 3.14 -9.47 8.40
C LEU A 279 2.07 -8.39 8.21
N PHE A 280 1.05 -8.65 7.39
CA PHE A 280 -0.04 -7.70 7.15
C PHE A 280 -0.87 -7.46 8.42
N LEU A 281 -1.09 -8.50 9.22
CA LEU A 281 -1.72 -8.34 10.54
C LEU A 281 -0.91 -7.42 11.45
N GLY A 282 0.41 -7.63 11.51
CA GLY A 282 1.33 -6.81 12.30
C GLY A 282 1.30 -5.33 11.88
N VAL A 283 1.25 -5.04 10.58
CA VAL A 283 1.09 -3.67 10.08
C VAL A 283 -0.29 -3.10 10.39
N GLY A 284 -1.35 -3.93 10.33
CA GLY A 284 -2.69 -3.54 10.78
C GLY A 284 -2.70 -3.11 12.25
N VAL A 285 -2.06 -3.89 13.13
CA VAL A 285 -1.88 -3.57 14.55
C VAL A 285 -1.00 -2.32 14.75
N LEU A 286 0.03 -2.14 13.92
CA LEU A 286 0.88 -0.95 13.91
C LEU A 286 0.11 0.33 13.52
N ALA A 287 -0.94 0.20 12.70
CA ALA A 287 -1.85 1.31 12.41
C ALA A 287 -2.80 1.58 13.57
N HIS A 288 -3.41 0.54 14.13
CA HIS A 288 -4.22 0.64 15.34
C HIS A 288 -4.44 -0.74 15.97
N TYR A 289 -4.61 -0.80 17.29
CA TYR A 289 -4.84 -2.06 18.01
C TYR A 289 -6.09 -2.82 17.53
N ASP A 290 -7.08 -2.14 16.94
CA ASP A 290 -8.26 -2.76 16.34
C ASP A 290 -7.91 -3.78 15.25
N GLY A 291 -6.73 -3.66 14.62
CA GLY A 291 -6.23 -4.65 13.67
C GLY A 291 -6.15 -6.06 14.27
N ILE A 292 -6.02 -6.20 15.60
CA ILE A 292 -6.00 -7.51 16.26
C ILE A 292 -7.34 -8.26 16.15
N LEU A 293 -8.45 -7.55 15.89
CA LEU A 293 -9.79 -8.15 15.85
C LEU A 293 -9.96 -9.15 14.70
N VAL A 294 -9.10 -9.11 13.68
CA VAL A 294 -9.11 -10.09 12.59
C VAL A 294 -8.39 -11.40 12.96
N LEU A 295 -7.65 -11.44 14.07
CA LEU A 295 -6.88 -12.60 14.50
C LEU A 295 -7.69 -13.91 14.53
N PRO A 296 -8.95 -13.96 15.06
CA PRO A 296 -9.73 -15.19 15.08
C PRO A 296 -10.08 -15.74 13.68
N ALA A 297 -10.09 -14.88 12.66
CA ALA A 297 -10.36 -15.29 11.29
C ALA A 297 -9.09 -15.77 10.55
N VAL A 298 -7.91 -15.49 11.10
CA VAL A 298 -6.60 -15.68 10.45
C VAL A 298 -5.84 -16.89 11.02
N VAL A 299 -6.13 -17.29 12.26
CA VAL A 299 -5.55 -18.45 12.97
C VAL A 299 -6.40 -19.69 12.72
#